data_AF-A0A4Z1KBQ7-F1
#
_entry.id   AF-A0A4Z1KBQ7-F1
#
_cell.length_a   1.000
_cell.length_b   1.000
_cell.length_c   1.000
_cell.angle_alpha   90.00
_cell.angle_beta   90.00
_cell.angle_gamma   90.00
#
_symmetry.space_group_name_H-M   'P 1'
#
loop_
_entity.id
_entity.type
_entity.pdbx_description
1 polymer ?
#
loop_
_entity_poly.entity_id
_entity_poly.type
_entity_poly.pdbx_seq_one_letter_code
_entity_poly.pdbx_strand_id
1 'polypeptide(L)'
;MPSTSKHSTSNSKSQTPRPDRKSEDSVCSHKSKSSTGTQNSQKSTSSDVSELTERTNIISEDLDGTIFLIEELLRKGKIDKESGYFFVNKHRTKWTGAMKDKYAMYKKCAKERLQSKRTFDVYKQEKCQNDPPVEFLQQLRKYAITWADNALLEVEGRSQFIDSYKRAYEGAEGFNKHLKEVIAVSNSAQKAITHANEIKKKIKEMEKELKE
;
A
#
# COMPACT_ATOMS: atom_id res chain seq x y z
N MET A 1 47.28 -12.47 38.95
CA MET A 1 46.67 -13.70 39.52
C MET A 1 45.38 -13.98 38.76
N PRO A 2 45.39 -14.92 37.80
CA PRO A 2 44.21 -15.32 37.04
C PRO A 2 43.47 -16.45 37.77
N SER A 3 42.14 -16.46 37.71
CA SER A 3 41.34 -17.65 37.98
C SER A 3 40.40 -17.90 36.81
N THR A 4 40.75 -18.92 36.04
CA THR A 4 39.91 -19.61 35.06
C THR A 4 39.32 -20.88 35.68
N SER A 5 38.03 -21.14 35.47
CA SER A 5 37.46 -22.51 35.35
C SER A 5 36.04 -22.37 34.76
N LYS A 6 35.78 -22.65 33.48
CA LYS A 6 35.61 -23.94 32.76
C LYS A 6 34.29 -24.69 33.02
N HIS A 7 33.48 -24.69 31.95
CA HIS A 7 32.55 -25.69 31.40
C HIS A 7 31.47 -26.37 32.26
N SER A 8 30.24 -26.34 31.72
CA SER A 8 29.51 -27.57 31.35
C SER A 8 28.49 -27.31 30.23
N THR A 9 28.73 -27.96 29.09
CA THR A 9 27.77 -28.23 28.00
C THR A 9 26.85 -29.38 28.40
N SER A 10 25.58 -29.32 28.01
CA SER A 10 24.75 -30.52 27.82
C SER A 10 23.69 -30.27 26.75
N ASN A 11 23.85 -31.01 25.67
CA ASN A 11 23.01 -31.09 24.49
C ASN A 11 21.88 -32.10 24.78
N SER A 12 20.65 -31.88 24.29
CA SER A 12 19.70 -32.98 24.05
C SER A 12 18.66 -32.58 23.00
N LYS A 13 18.77 -33.27 21.85
CA LYS A 13 17.78 -33.39 20.78
C LYS A 13 16.57 -34.19 21.29
N SER A 14 15.37 -33.81 20.86
CA SER A 14 14.26 -34.74 20.67
C SER A 14 13.43 -34.32 19.47
N GLN A 15 13.26 -35.25 18.53
CA GLN A 15 12.54 -35.14 17.27
C GLN A 15 11.03 -35.40 17.44
N THR A 16 10.20 -34.57 16.76
CA THR A 16 8.93 -34.86 16.03
C THR A 16 7.71 -35.48 16.76
N PRO A 17 6.44 -35.34 16.28
CA PRO A 17 5.98 -35.06 14.90
C PRO A 17 4.86 -33.99 14.71
N ARG A 18 4.60 -33.71 13.42
CA ARG A 18 3.47 -32.94 12.83
C ARG A 18 2.08 -33.35 13.37
N PRO A 19 1.08 -32.47 13.17
CA PRO A 19 0.00 -32.87 12.28
C PRO A 19 -0.32 -31.87 11.17
N ASP A 20 -0.66 -32.42 10.01
CA ASP A 20 -1.29 -31.79 8.85
C ASP A 20 -2.74 -31.34 9.12
N ARG A 21 -3.14 -30.19 8.55
CA ARG A 21 -4.40 -29.90 7.81
C ARG A 21 -4.57 -28.37 7.63
N LYS A 22 -4.58 -27.88 6.38
CA LYS A 22 -5.76 -27.38 5.59
C LYS A 22 -6.49 -26.22 6.27
N SER A 23 -6.81 -25.07 5.69
CA SER A 23 -6.83 -24.50 4.33
C SER A 23 -7.06 -22.98 4.46
N GLU A 24 -6.64 -22.20 3.44
CA GLU A 24 -7.31 -21.01 2.83
C GLU A 24 -7.77 -19.85 3.77
N ASP A 25 -7.39 -18.58 3.62
CA ASP A 25 -7.37 -17.74 2.42
C ASP A 25 -6.21 -16.72 2.40
N SER A 26 -5.52 -16.69 1.27
CA SER A 26 -4.52 -15.71 0.90
C SER A 26 -5.19 -14.51 0.22
N VAL A 27 -5.29 -13.38 0.90
CA VAL A 27 -5.72 -12.10 0.29
C VAL A 27 -4.58 -11.10 0.32
N CYS A 28 -3.58 -11.37 -0.52
CA CYS A 28 -2.74 -10.39 -1.19
C CYS A 28 -2.43 -11.00 -2.58
N SER A 29 -3.48 -11.30 -3.34
CA SER A 29 -3.34 -12.00 -4.61
C SER A 29 -2.99 -11.03 -5.71
N HIS A 30 -1.75 -11.17 -6.16
CA HIS A 30 -1.14 -10.58 -7.34
C HIS A 30 -1.98 -10.78 -8.61
N LYS A 31 -2.21 -9.71 -9.38
CA LYS A 31 -2.47 -9.81 -10.82
C LYS A 31 -1.16 -9.48 -11.54
N SER A 32 -0.39 -10.50 -11.88
CA SER A 32 0.77 -10.40 -12.77
C SER A 32 0.85 -11.68 -13.58
N LYS A 33 0.46 -11.60 -14.86
CA LYS A 33 0.69 -12.65 -15.86
C LYS A 33 1.79 -12.17 -16.80
N SER A 34 2.83 -12.99 -16.95
CA SER A 34 3.84 -12.99 -18.02
C SER A 34 4.59 -14.34 -17.88
N SER A 35 4.93 -15.14 -18.89
CA SER A 35 4.89 -15.05 -20.36
C SER A 35 5.11 -16.46 -20.93
N THR A 36 4.67 -16.73 -22.18
CA THR A 36 5.50 -17.42 -23.20
C THR A 36 4.87 -17.23 -24.59
N GLY A 37 5.66 -16.84 -25.60
CA GLY A 37 5.31 -17.00 -27.02
C GLY A 37 5.53 -15.79 -27.92
N THR A 38 6.68 -15.77 -28.57
CA THR A 38 7.21 -14.82 -29.57
C THR A 38 6.30 -14.60 -30.79
N GLN A 39 6.10 -13.34 -31.22
CA GLN A 39 6.39 -12.81 -32.57
C GLN A 39 5.93 -11.34 -32.72
N ASN A 40 6.77 -10.53 -33.36
CA ASN A 40 6.55 -9.11 -33.68
C ASN A 40 5.17 -8.84 -34.30
N SER A 41 4.47 -7.82 -33.80
CA SER A 41 3.76 -6.87 -34.65
C SER A 41 3.47 -5.57 -33.90
N GLN A 42 3.93 -4.46 -34.44
CA GLN A 42 3.72 -3.11 -33.95
C GLN A 42 2.21 -2.76 -33.99
N LYS A 43 1.48 -2.87 -32.86
CA LYS A 43 0.21 -2.14 -32.60
C LYS A 43 -0.37 -2.22 -31.18
N SER A 44 0.47 -2.37 -30.14
CA SER A 44 0.00 -2.67 -28.77
C SER A 44 -0.34 -1.45 -27.90
N THR A 45 0.08 -0.24 -28.28
CA THR A 45 0.03 0.95 -27.41
C THR A 45 -1.39 1.39 -27.03
N SER A 46 -2.37 1.22 -27.92
CA SER A 46 -3.75 1.64 -27.67
C SER A 46 -4.45 0.83 -26.57
N SER A 47 -4.15 -0.46 -26.47
CA SER A 47 -4.78 -1.35 -25.48
C SER A 47 -4.25 -1.04 -24.08
N ASP A 48 -2.93 -0.92 -23.94
CA ASP A 48 -2.27 -0.66 -22.66
C ASP A 48 -2.63 0.73 -22.12
N VAL A 49 -2.73 1.75 -22.97
CA VAL A 49 -3.13 3.11 -22.55
C VAL A 49 -4.58 3.15 -22.04
N SER A 50 -5.45 2.34 -22.64
CA SER A 50 -6.85 2.19 -22.25
C SER A 50 -6.97 1.44 -20.93
N GLU A 51 -6.27 0.32 -20.76
CA GLU A 51 -6.20 -0.43 -19.50
C GLU A 51 -5.69 0.44 -18.34
N LEU A 52 -4.61 1.20 -18.57
CA LEU A 52 -4.10 2.13 -17.55
C LEU A 52 -5.09 3.25 -17.22
N THR A 53 -5.93 3.66 -18.18
CA THR A 53 -6.97 4.67 -17.93
C THR A 53 -8.08 4.08 -17.07
N GLU A 54 -8.59 2.91 -17.43
CA GLU A 54 -9.59 2.19 -16.66
C GLU A 54 -9.10 1.95 -15.22
N ARG A 55 -7.86 1.49 -15.05
CA ARG A 55 -7.26 1.30 -13.72
C ARG A 55 -7.15 2.59 -12.92
N THR A 56 -6.83 3.72 -13.56
CA THR A 56 -6.77 5.03 -12.88
C THR A 56 -8.16 5.45 -12.39
N ASN A 57 -9.21 5.20 -13.18
CA ASN A 57 -10.58 5.52 -12.81
C ASN A 57 -11.04 4.66 -11.63
N ILE A 58 -10.81 3.34 -11.67
CA ILE A 58 -11.13 2.42 -10.56
C ILE A 58 -10.45 2.88 -9.27
N ILE A 59 -9.14 3.17 -9.30
CA ILE A 59 -8.42 3.64 -8.10
C ILE A 59 -8.99 4.97 -7.59
N SER A 60 -9.44 5.86 -8.48
CA SER A 60 -10.07 7.13 -8.09
C SER A 60 -11.40 6.90 -7.36
N GLU A 61 -12.25 6.02 -7.90
CA GLU A 61 -13.54 5.66 -7.29
C GLU A 61 -13.34 5.00 -5.91
N ASP A 62 -12.39 4.06 -5.80
CA ASP A 62 -12.07 3.39 -4.54
C ASP A 62 -11.48 4.37 -3.51
N LEU A 63 -10.71 5.38 -3.96
CA LEU A 63 -10.17 6.41 -3.10
C LEU A 63 -11.28 7.32 -2.55
N ASP A 64 -12.26 7.71 -3.38
CA ASP A 64 -13.43 8.47 -2.94
C ASP A 64 -14.24 7.68 -1.90
N GLY A 65 -14.46 6.38 -2.15
CA GLY A 65 -15.10 5.49 -1.18
C GLY A 65 -14.32 5.40 0.15
N THR A 66 -13.00 5.42 0.10
CA THR A 66 -12.21 5.38 1.34
C THR A 66 -12.13 6.73 2.05
N ILE A 67 -12.15 7.85 1.32
CA ILE A 67 -12.28 9.19 1.90
C ILE A 67 -13.57 9.29 2.72
N PHE A 68 -14.68 8.80 2.18
CA PHE A 68 -15.94 8.72 2.92
C PHE A 68 -15.81 7.89 4.22
N LEU A 69 -15.13 6.75 4.18
CA LEU A 69 -14.87 5.95 5.37
C LEU A 69 -14.03 6.70 6.41
N ILE A 70 -13.01 7.46 5.99
CA ILE A 70 -12.19 8.29 6.87
C ILE A 70 -13.02 9.38 7.53
N GLU A 71 -13.90 10.05 6.78
CA GLU A 71 -14.83 11.05 7.31
C GLU A 71 -15.78 10.45 8.34
N GLU A 72 -16.29 9.25 8.09
CA GLU A 72 -17.16 8.54 9.02
C GLU A 72 -16.40 8.12 10.31
N LEU A 73 -15.13 7.71 10.18
CA LEU A 73 -14.25 7.43 11.33
C LEU A 73 -13.94 8.71 12.13
N LEU A 74 -13.71 9.84 11.46
CA LEU A 74 -13.54 11.16 12.08
C LEU A 74 -14.80 11.57 12.85
N ARG A 75 -15.98 11.37 12.25
CA ARG A 75 -17.27 11.69 12.88
C ARG A 75 -17.52 10.84 14.12
N LYS A 76 -17.34 9.51 14.02
CA LYS A 76 -17.43 8.58 15.16
C LYS A 76 -16.45 8.99 16.26
N GLY A 77 -15.18 9.24 15.92
CA GLY A 77 -14.16 9.67 16.88
C GLY A 77 -14.48 10.99 17.61
N LYS A 78 -15.19 11.93 16.97
CA LYS A 78 -15.67 13.17 17.62
C LYS A 78 -16.80 12.90 18.61
N ILE A 79 -17.83 12.16 18.20
CA ILE A 79 -18.96 11.76 19.06
C ILE A 79 -18.45 10.97 20.28
N ASP A 80 -17.45 10.14 20.06
CA ASP A 80 -16.83 9.26 21.06
C ASP A 80 -15.96 10.03 22.07
N LYS A 81 -15.36 11.16 21.65
CA LYS A 81 -14.65 12.11 22.52
C LYS A 81 -15.62 12.92 23.39
N GLU A 82 -16.76 13.29 22.83
CA GLU A 82 -17.82 14.04 23.55
C GLU A 82 -18.56 13.17 24.57
N SER A 83 -18.74 11.88 24.28
CA SER A 83 -19.42 10.92 25.18
C SER A 83 -18.52 10.32 26.26
N GLY A 84 -17.20 10.57 26.24
CA GLY A 84 -16.24 10.07 27.24
C GLY A 84 -16.06 8.54 27.27
N TYR A 85 -16.75 7.80 26.41
CA TYR A 85 -16.89 6.35 26.48
C TYR A 85 -15.68 5.56 25.92
N PHE A 86 -14.85 6.18 25.07
CA PHE A 86 -13.87 5.43 24.27
C PHE A 86 -12.46 5.31 24.85
N PHE A 87 -12.09 6.11 25.85
CA PHE A 87 -10.69 6.20 26.29
C PHE A 87 -10.43 5.65 27.69
N VAL A 88 -11.32 4.79 28.18
CA VAL A 88 -11.13 4.07 29.44
C VAL A 88 -10.21 2.86 29.22
N ASN A 89 -8.92 3.12 28.97
CA ASN A 89 -7.87 2.17 29.36
C ASN A 89 -6.49 2.84 29.35
N LYS A 90 -6.01 3.21 30.55
CA LYS A 90 -4.61 3.58 30.81
C LYS A 90 -3.68 2.37 30.91
N HIS A 91 -4.21 1.15 30.77
CA HIS A 91 -3.42 -0.07 30.76
C HIS A 91 -3.02 -0.40 29.32
N ARG A 92 -1.71 -0.60 29.07
CA ARG A 92 -1.20 -1.12 27.79
C ARG A 92 -1.93 -2.41 27.44
N THR A 93 -2.93 -2.34 26.57
CA THR A 93 -3.67 -3.51 26.12
C THR A 93 -2.68 -4.41 25.39
N LYS A 94 -2.44 -5.62 25.90
CA LYS A 94 -1.65 -6.61 25.15
C LYS A 94 -2.42 -6.93 23.86
N TRP A 95 -1.85 -6.59 22.72
CA TRP A 95 -2.47 -6.89 21.42
C TRP A 95 -2.65 -8.39 21.25
N THR A 96 -3.83 -8.78 20.77
CA THR A 96 -4.12 -10.17 20.41
C THR A 96 -3.29 -10.60 19.20
N GLY A 97 -3.19 -11.91 18.94
CA GLY A 97 -2.55 -12.43 17.72
C GLY A 97 -3.16 -11.81 16.46
N ALA A 98 -4.49 -11.86 16.34
CA ALA A 98 -5.21 -11.29 15.20
C ALA A 98 -4.94 -9.79 14.98
N MET A 99 -4.84 -8.99 16.07
CA MET A 99 -4.45 -7.58 15.96
C MET A 99 -3.04 -7.42 15.40
N LYS A 100 -2.07 -8.20 15.89
CA LYS A 100 -0.70 -8.15 15.40
C LYS A 100 -0.60 -8.55 13.93
N ASP A 101 -1.36 -9.56 13.52
CA ASP A 101 -1.37 -10.04 12.14
C ASP A 101 -1.95 -8.98 11.20
N LYS A 102 -3.12 -8.41 11.53
CA LYS A 102 -3.72 -7.32 10.74
C LYS A 102 -2.85 -6.07 10.71
N TYR A 103 -2.20 -5.74 11.83
CA TYR A 103 -1.21 -4.67 11.87
C TYR A 103 -0.03 -4.94 10.93
N ALA A 104 0.53 -6.14 10.99
CA ALA A 104 1.63 -6.55 10.13
C ALA A 104 1.24 -6.52 8.64
N MET A 105 0.00 -6.91 8.31
CA MET A 105 -0.54 -6.84 6.94
C MET A 105 -0.50 -5.42 6.39
N TYR A 106 -1.14 -4.43 7.03
CA TYR A 106 -1.11 -3.08 6.46
C TYR A 106 0.28 -2.45 6.53
N LYS A 107 1.15 -2.85 7.47
CA LYS A 107 2.56 -2.43 7.49
C LYS A 107 3.35 -3.00 6.31
N LYS A 108 2.97 -4.16 5.78
CA LYS A 108 3.52 -4.68 4.52
C LYS A 108 3.10 -3.79 3.35
N CYS A 109 1.81 -3.45 3.24
CA CYS A 109 1.32 -2.51 2.23
C CYS A 109 2.06 -1.16 2.30
N ALA A 110 2.34 -0.66 3.51
CA ALA A 110 3.11 0.56 3.70
C ALA A 110 4.53 0.48 3.13
N LYS A 111 5.21 -0.67 3.26
CA LYS A 111 6.53 -0.89 2.64
C LYS A 111 6.42 -0.92 1.13
N GLU A 112 5.42 -1.61 0.60
CA GLU A 112 5.16 -1.70 -0.85
C GLU A 112 4.88 -0.32 -1.46
N ARG A 113 4.06 0.51 -0.81
CA ARG A 113 3.82 1.90 -1.23
C ARG A 113 5.11 2.71 -1.28
N LEU A 114 5.93 2.65 -0.23
CA LEU A 114 7.20 3.39 -0.18
C LEU A 114 8.15 2.94 -1.29
N GLN A 115 8.19 1.64 -1.57
CA GLN A 115 9.01 1.08 -2.64
C GLN A 115 8.51 1.52 -4.03
N SER A 116 7.19 1.48 -4.29
CA SER A 116 6.63 1.92 -5.57
C SER A 116 6.81 3.43 -5.79
N LYS A 117 6.64 4.24 -4.74
CA LYS A 117 6.92 5.68 -4.80
C LYS A 117 8.39 5.93 -5.15
N ARG A 118 9.32 5.25 -4.47
CA ARG A 118 10.74 5.35 -4.76
C ARG A 118 11.07 4.94 -6.19
N THR A 119 10.44 3.88 -6.68
CA THR A 119 10.61 3.42 -8.07
C THR A 119 10.17 4.48 -9.06
N PHE A 120 9.00 5.11 -8.84
CA PHE A 120 8.54 6.25 -9.64
C PHE A 120 9.53 7.42 -9.60
N ASP A 121 9.93 7.85 -8.39
CA ASP A 121 10.82 9.00 -8.20
C ASP A 121 12.18 8.79 -8.90
N VAL A 122 12.80 7.61 -8.71
CA VAL A 122 14.08 7.25 -9.33
C VAL A 122 13.94 7.17 -10.85
N TYR A 123 12.93 6.48 -11.36
CA TYR A 123 12.74 6.35 -12.80
C TYR A 123 12.50 7.71 -13.48
N LYS A 124 11.71 8.58 -12.84
CA LYS A 124 11.50 9.95 -13.31
C LYS A 124 12.82 10.72 -13.41
N GLN A 125 13.68 10.58 -12.40
CA GLN A 125 14.96 11.26 -12.33
C GLN A 125 15.98 10.69 -13.33
N GLU A 126 15.99 9.39 -13.58
CA GLU A 126 17.01 8.76 -14.44
C GLU A 126 16.63 8.74 -15.92
N LYS A 127 15.34 8.58 -16.23
CA LYS A 127 14.85 8.29 -17.59
C LYS A 127 13.94 9.36 -18.16
N CYS A 128 13.36 10.22 -17.32
CA CYS A 128 12.37 11.19 -17.77
C CYS A 128 12.85 12.65 -17.71
N GLN A 129 14.16 12.86 -17.74
CA GLN A 129 14.76 14.19 -17.85
C GLN A 129 14.83 14.61 -19.31
N ASN A 130 14.58 15.89 -19.60
CA ASN A 130 14.78 16.55 -20.90
C ASN A 130 14.20 15.79 -22.11
N ASP A 131 12.94 16.08 -22.46
CA ASP A 131 12.22 15.44 -23.59
C ASP A 131 12.34 13.92 -23.67
N PRO A 132 11.78 13.21 -22.68
CA PRO A 132 11.78 11.75 -22.72
C PRO A 132 10.91 11.20 -23.86
N PRO A 133 11.35 10.09 -24.49
CA PRO A 133 10.52 9.32 -25.40
C PRO A 133 9.18 8.90 -24.78
N VAL A 134 8.17 8.71 -25.64
CA VAL A 134 6.81 8.30 -25.25
C VAL A 134 6.83 7.01 -24.44
N GLU A 135 7.69 6.05 -24.78
CA GLU A 135 7.82 4.77 -24.09
C GLU A 135 8.24 4.95 -22.62
N PHE A 136 9.15 5.91 -22.35
CA PHE A 136 9.57 6.21 -20.98
C PHE A 136 8.45 6.88 -20.20
N LEU A 137 7.67 7.75 -20.83
CA LEU A 137 6.48 8.33 -20.22
C LEU A 137 5.40 7.27 -19.94
N GLN A 138 5.17 6.32 -20.85
CA GLN A 138 4.24 5.21 -20.63
C GLN A 138 4.65 4.36 -19.43
N GLN A 139 5.94 4.03 -19.32
CA GLN A 139 6.47 3.29 -18.18
C GLN A 139 6.38 4.10 -16.87
N LEU A 140 6.66 5.41 -16.91
CA LEU A 140 6.51 6.29 -15.75
C LEU A 140 5.04 6.36 -15.29
N ARG A 141 4.09 6.44 -16.23
CA ARG A 141 2.65 6.39 -15.94
C ARG A 141 2.26 5.08 -15.25
N LYS A 142 2.80 3.95 -15.71
CA LYS A 142 2.58 2.64 -15.06
C LYS A 142 3.09 2.65 -13.60
N TYR A 143 4.27 3.19 -13.35
CA TYR A 143 4.80 3.30 -11.97
C TYR A 143 3.97 4.23 -11.09
N ALA A 144 3.43 5.33 -11.62
CA ALA A 144 2.51 6.20 -10.89
C ALA A 144 1.23 5.44 -10.48
N ILE A 145 0.65 4.66 -11.38
CA ILE A 145 -0.54 3.84 -11.11
C ILE A 145 -0.23 2.76 -10.07
N THR A 146 0.91 2.08 -10.14
CA THR A 146 1.34 1.12 -9.11
C THR A 146 1.53 1.79 -7.74
N TRP A 147 2.06 3.01 -7.70
CA TRP A 147 2.15 3.76 -6.46
C TRP A 147 0.77 4.13 -5.90
N ALA A 148 -0.17 4.56 -6.75
CA ALA A 148 -1.55 4.84 -6.34
C ALA A 148 -2.23 3.60 -5.75
N ASP A 149 -2.12 2.46 -6.44
CA ASP A 149 -2.69 1.16 -6.04
C ASP A 149 -2.17 0.71 -4.67
N ASN A 150 -0.84 0.73 -4.46
CA ASN A 150 -0.25 0.38 -3.18
C ASN A 150 -0.62 1.35 -2.05
N ALA A 151 -0.85 2.63 -2.37
CA ALA A 151 -1.31 3.61 -1.40
C ALA A 151 -2.75 3.35 -0.97
N LEU A 152 -3.63 2.99 -1.91
CA LEU A 152 -4.99 2.59 -1.63
C LEU A 152 -5.04 1.34 -0.73
N LEU A 153 -4.25 0.30 -1.03
CA LEU A 153 -4.17 -0.90 -0.20
C LEU A 153 -3.70 -0.62 1.24
N GLU A 154 -2.75 0.32 1.44
CA GLU A 154 -2.38 0.74 2.80
C GLU A 154 -3.55 1.47 3.50
N VAL A 155 -4.23 2.36 2.78
CA VAL A 155 -5.37 3.14 3.30
C VAL A 155 -6.52 2.24 3.71
N GLU A 156 -6.89 1.27 2.88
CA GLU A 156 -7.91 0.27 3.19
C GLU A 156 -7.52 -0.57 4.41
N GLY A 157 -6.33 -1.18 4.39
CA GLY A 157 -5.88 -2.06 5.47
C GLY A 157 -5.78 -1.32 6.81
N ARG A 158 -5.36 -0.06 6.80
CA ARG A 158 -5.28 0.79 7.99
C ARG A 158 -6.67 1.23 8.46
N SER A 159 -7.57 1.59 7.56
CA SER A 159 -8.96 1.96 7.91
C SER A 159 -9.71 0.77 8.52
N GLN A 160 -9.58 -0.42 7.94
CA GLN A 160 -10.13 -1.66 8.50
C GLN A 160 -9.57 -1.95 9.89
N PHE A 161 -8.27 -1.73 10.11
CA PHE A 161 -7.65 -1.89 11.43
C PHE A 161 -8.21 -0.89 12.45
N ILE A 162 -8.42 0.37 12.05
CA ILE A 162 -9.07 1.40 12.88
C ILE A 162 -10.48 1.02 13.27
N ASP A 163 -11.29 0.58 12.30
CA ASP A 163 -12.68 0.22 12.57
C ASP A 163 -12.80 -1.04 13.43
N SER A 164 -11.98 -2.05 13.15
CA SER A 164 -12.04 -3.37 13.81
C SER A 164 -11.44 -3.40 15.22
N TYR A 165 -10.40 -2.61 15.48
CA TYR A 165 -9.59 -2.73 16.70
C TYR A 165 -9.51 -1.42 17.48
N LYS A 166 -10.66 -0.81 17.78
CA LYS A 166 -10.76 0.42 18.57
C LYS A 166 -10.04 0.35 19.94
N ARG A 167 -9.97 -0.84 20.56
CA ARG A 167 -9.27 -1.08 21.84
C ARG A 167 -7.75 -1.23 21.71
N ALA A 168 -7.20 -1.27 20.49
CA ALA A 168 -5.76 -1.35 20.26
C ALA A 168 -5.06 0.01 20.51
N TYR A 169 -5.82 1.10 20.58
CA TYR A 169 -5.30 2.44 20.80
C TYR A 169 -5.21 2.75 22.29
N GLU A 170 -4.05 3.25 22.73
CA GLU A 170 -3.77 3.65 24.12
C GLU A 170 -4.43 4.99 24.51
N GLY A 171 -5.48 5.40 23.80
CA GLY A 171 -6.17 6.67 23.98
C GLY A 171 -6.41 7.43 22.66
N ALA A 172 -7.02 8.62 22.81
CA ALA A 172 -7.39 9.48 21.69
C ALA A 172 -6.20 9.90 20.84
N GLU A 173 -5.03 10.09 21.45
CA GLU A 173 -3.81 10.47 20.75
C GLU A 173 -3.34 9.38 19.78
N GLY A 174 -3.31 8.11 20.23
CA GLY A 174 -2.95 6.97 19.38
C GLY A 174 -3.91 6.82 18.20
N PHE A 175 -5.22 6.89 18.46
CA PHE A 175 -6.24 6.86 17.41
C PHE A 175 -6.07 8.01 16.40
N ASN A 176 -5.93 9.25 16.89
CA ASN A 176 -5.75 10.43 16.04
C ASN A 176 -4.47 10.37 15.21
N LYS A 177 -3.38 9.80 15.74
CA LYS A 177 -2.16 9.55 14.97
C LYS A 177 -2.42 8.60 13.80
N HIS A 178 -3.10 7.47 14.06
CA HIS A 178 -3.44 6.52 13.00
C HIS A 178 -4.34 7.14 11.94
N LEU A 179 -5.30 7.98 12.33
CA LEU A 179 -6.20 8.69 11.43
C LEU A 179 -5.48 9.73 10.56
N LYS A 180 -4.59 10.53 11.15
CA LYS A 180 -3.70 11.45 10.41
C LYS A 180 -2.84 10.70 9.39
N GLU A 181 -2.33 9.53 9.77
CA GLU A 181 -1.58 8.67 8.87
C GLU A 181 -2.45 8.16 7.70
N VAL A 182 -3.70 7.74 7.93
CA VAL A 182 -4.61 7.36 6.83
C VAL A 182 -4.83 8.54 5.87
N ILE A 183 -5.13 9.74 6.38
CA ILE A 183 -5.33 10.94 5.56
C ILE A 183 -4.08 11.24 4.73
N ALA A 184 -2.89 11.15 5.33
CA ALA A 184 -1.63 11.38 4.63
C ALA A 184 -1.40 10.37 3.49
N VAL A 185 -1.75 9.10 3.69
CA VAL A 185 -1.59 8.07 2.66
C VAL A 185 -2.66 8.22 1.56
N SER A 186 -3.90 8.58 1.90
CA SER A 186 -4.94 8.92 0.91
C SER A 186 -4.50 10.09 0.01
N ASN A 187 -3.96 11.16 0.60
CA ASN A 187 -3.36 12.26 -0.16
C ASN A 187 -2.18 11.80 -1.04
N SER A 188 -1.42 10.79 -0.61
CA SER A 188 -0.36 10.19 -1.43
C SER A 188 -0.93 9.45 -2.64
N ALA A 189 -2.05 8.74 -2.51
CA ALA A 189 -2.73 8.08 -3.62
C ALA A 189 -3.24 9.13 -4.63
N GLN A 190 -3.90 10.19 -4.15
CA GLN A 190 -4.38 11.28 -5.00
C GLN A 190 -3.26 11.90 -5.84
N LYS A 191 -2.11 12.18 -5.21
CA LYS A 191 -0.94 12.73 -5.91
C LYS A 191 -0.42 11.80 -7.01
N ALA A 192 -0.40 10.49 -6.75
CA ALA A 192 0.03 9.50 -7.72
C ALA A 192 -0.92 9.46 -8.94
N ILE A 193 -2.23 9.54 -8.70
CA ILE A 193 -3.26 9.64 -9.75
C ILE A 193 -3.08 10.92 -10.57
N THR A 194 -2.87 12.07 -9.93
CA THR A 194 -2.59 13.34 -10.61
C THR A 194 -1.41 13.20 -11.56
N HIS A 195 -0.29 12.62 -11.10
CA HIS A 195 0.86 12.38 -11.97
C HIS A 195 0.54 11.44 -13.13
N ALA A 196 -0.19 10.35 -12.90
CA ALA A 196 -0.58 9.43 -13.98
C ALA A 196 -1.40 10.14 -15.07
N ASN A 197 -2.28 11.07 -14.68
CA ASN A 197 -3.09 11.87 -15.59
C ASN A 197 -2.29 12.94 -16.34
N GLU A 198 -1.37 13.63 -15.65
CA GLU A 198 -0.44 14.59 -16.27
C GLU A 198 0.41 13.90 -17.34
N ILE A 199 0.96 12.73 -17.03
CA ILE A 199 1.79 11.96 -17.97
C ILE A 199 0.96 11.48 -19.17
N LYS A 200 -0.28 11.02 -18.94
CA LYS A 200 -1.22 10.67 -20.02
C LYS A 200 -1.46 11.84 -20.96
N LYS A 201 -1.67 13.05 -20.41
CA LYS A 201 -1.88 14.27 -21.21
C LYS A 201 -0.65 14.57 -22.06
N LYS A 202 0.55 14.53 -21.48
CA LYS A 202 1.81 14.76 -22.19
C LYS A 202 2.03 13.76 -23.34
N ILE A 203 1.75 12.48 -23.13
CA ILE A 203 1.83 11.46 -24.19
C ILE A 203 0.92 11.82 -25.37
N LYS A 204 -0.33 12.21 -25.11
CA LYS A 204 -1.29 12.58 -26.15
C LYS A 204 -0.85 13.81 -26.95
N GLU A 205 -0.22 14.79 -26.29
CA GLU A 205 0.31 16.00 -26.94
C GLU A 205 1.44 15.63 -27.89
N MET A 206 2.42 14.83 -27.44
CA MET A 206 3.53 14.36 -28.28
C MET A 206 3.04 13.52 -29.48
N GLU A 207 2.07 12.63 -29.27
CA GLU A 207 1.49 11.81 -30.34
C GLU A 207 0.70 12.64 -31.37
N LYS A 208 0.24 13.84 -30.99
CA LYS A 208 -0.44 14.76 -31.91
C LYS A 208 0.58 15.51 -32.76
N GLU A 209 1.65 16.02 -32.16
CA GLU A 209 2.74 16.73 -32.85
C GLU A 209 3.44 15.85 -33.91
N LEU A 210 3.53 14.54 -33.67
CA LEU A 210 4.09 13.57 -34.63
C LEU A 210 3.22 13.32 -35.88
N LYS A 211 1.96 13.79 -35.88
CA LYS A 211 1.00 13.58 -36.99
C LYS A 211 0.72 14.84 -37.81
N GLU A 212 1.22 15.98 -37.37
CA GLU A 212 1.16 17.28 -38.06
C GLU A 212 2.44 17.52 -38.86
#